data_AF-A0A2G4H863-F1
#
_entry.id   AF-A0A2G4H863-F1
#
_cell.length_a   1.000
_cell.length_b   1.000
_cell.length_c   1.000
_cell.angle_alpha   90.00
_cell.angle_beta   90.00
_cell.angle_gamma   90.00
#
_symmetry.space_group_name_H-M   'P 1'
#
loop_
_entity.id
_entity.type
_entity.pdbx_description
1 polymer ?
#
loop_
_entity_poly.entity_id
_entity_poly.type
_entity_poly.pdbx_seq_one_letter_code
_entity_poly.pdbx_strand_id
1 'polypeptide(L)'
;MIKLINSKVVVTILFVLGILVPVFAQRFTSVEMKSLEKAKNYYNKGKYDQAITTLKKVQQIYFYDNYLWDLRCGYEYDRYNKQFKVDYAKALKAKQKGVPKSDNNLAWAKSTQYRKELIYSCSTASLVCGKQETASMVLHELFIEPLDVDVEVKKEAKEIFAMAGVEYKVQNYNSAIRFYENALKADSNYFYANYRIGMCYFKDEKFELAVPYFKKAISIQPDMLNPRLKLVTCYMKIKNWPEAYTSCVNGIIAYPDILFFMQLNEIADKLGKNLNRHWMGRDYLPGILTITEQESVAATSPWSFYRSAKDKIGDYCNDYGVVKKKVDFTDQKYLEVFAWELMLNKTETEEQEFGFARKMQKEGYLDCFAMVSMYHISFSDQYIDFAKKNPDRIRKYIDTYLVK
;
A
#
# COMPACT_ATOMS: atom_id res chain seq x y z
N MET A 1 17.44 0.09 6.39
CA MET A 1 16.37 0.41 7.36
C MET A 1 15.92 1.85 7.14
N ILE A 2 15.09 2.06 6.13
CA ILE A 2 14.57 3.39 5.80
C ILE A 2 13.38 3.62 6.72
N LYS A 3 13.59 4.46 7.75
CA LYS A 3 12.49 5.11 8.45
C LYS A 3 11.93 6.18 7.51
N LEU A 4 10.95 5.83 6.69
CA LEU A 4 10.03 6.79 6.15
C LEU A 4 8.76 6.70 7.00
N ILE A 5 8.55 7.79 7.73
CA ILE A 5 7.54 7.99 8.76
C ILE A 5 7.80 7.17 10.04
N ASN A 6 8.18 7.89 11.09
CA ASN A 6 8.09 7.35 12.43
C ASN A 6 6.60 7.02 12.63
N SER A 7 6.22 5.75 12.72
CA SER A 7 4.83 5.31 13.00
C SER A 7 4.25 6.00 14.22
N LYS A 8 5.08 6.32 15.22
CA LYS A 8 4.73 7.23 16.31
C LYS A 8 4.25 8.59 15.81
N VAL A 9 4.88 9.17 14.80
CA VAL A 9 4.46 10.43 14.17
C VAL A 9 3.15 10.26 13.38
N VAL A 10 2.86 9.13 12.71
CA VAL A 10 1.52 8.90 12.10
C VAL A 10 0.45 8.76 13.16
N VAL A 11 0.66 7.94 14.18
CA VAL A 11 -0.28 7.79 15.29
C VAL A 11 -0.46 9.13 16.03
N THR A 12 0.63 9.87 16.28
CA THR A 12 0.57 11.20 16.89
C THR A 12 -0.12 12.21 15.98
N ILE A 13 0.12 12.22 14.66
CA ILE A 13 -0.56 13.11 13.70
C ILE A 13 -2.06 12.76 13.61
N LEU A 14 -2.44 11.49 13.62
CA LEU A 14 -3.85 11.08 13.66
C LEU A 14 -4.55 11.53 14.96
N PHE A 15 -3.83 11.55 16.08
CA PHE A 15 -4.34 12.12 17.34
C PHE A 15 -4.33 13.67 17.36
N VAL A 16 -3.44 14.34 16.62
CA VAL A 16 -3.32 15.81 16.57
C VAL A 16 -4.26 16.42 15.51
N LEU A 17 -4.54 15.73 14.40
CA LEU A 17 -5.58 16.09 13.43
C LEU A 17 -6.99 15.82 13.98
N GLY A 18 -7.10 15.16 15.15
CA GLY A 18 -8.30 15.08 15.98
C GLY A 18 -8.63 16.37 16.74
N ILE A 19 -8.17 17.54 16.29
CA ILE A 19 -8.68 18.83 16.77
C ILE A 19 -10.03 19.08 16.09
N LEU A 20 -11.05 18.44 16.64
CA LEU A 20 -12.41 18.95 16.82
C LEU A 20 -13.06 18.01 17.85
N VAL A 21 -12.71 18.24 19.12
CA VAL A 21 -13.30 17.59 20.30
C VAL A 21 -14.85 17.49 20.25
N PRO A 22 -15.61 18.41 19.62
CA PRO A 22 -17.07 18.25 19.48
C PRO A 22 -17.49 17.11 18.53
N VAL A 23 -16.75 16.86 17.45
CA VAL A 23 -17.10 15.85 16.43
C VAL A 23 -16.78 14.44 16.92
N PHE A 24 -15.72 14.28 17.73
CA PHE A 24 -15.33 13.00 18.33
C PHE A 24 -16.31 12.54 19.42
N ALA A 25 -16.85 13.48 20.21
CA ALA A 25 -17.79 13.19 21.29
C ALA A 25 -19.19 12.78 20.79
N GLN A 26 -19.54 13.06 19.53
CA GLN A 26 -20.79 12.59 18.91
C GLN A 26 -20.66 11.19 18.30
N ARG A 27 -19.43 10.70 18.06
CA ARG A 27 -19.16 9.44 17.32
C ARG A 27 -19.14 8.19 18.20
N PHE A 28 -18.66 8.32 19.43
CA PHE A 28 -18.48 7.22 20.38
C PHE A 28 -19.14 7.55 21.71
N THR A 29 -19.66 6.54 22.38
CA THR A 29 -20.18 6.67 23.74
C THR A 29 -19.06 6.99 24.74
N SER A 30 -19.42 7.51 25.91
CA SER A 30 -18.46 7.78 26.98
C SER A 30 -17.70 6.53 27.45
N VAL A 31 -18.32 5.35 27.33
CA VAL A 31 -17.72 4.06 27.66
C VAL A 31 -16.66 3.67 26.64
N GLU A 32 -16.97 3.79 25.35
CA GLU A 32 -16.03 3.51 24.27
C GLU A 32 -14.85 4.48 24.30
N MET A 33 -15.09 5.77 24.51
CA MET A 33 -14.04 6.78 24.62
C MET A 33 -13.05 6.46 25.74
N LYS A 34 -13.54 6.05 26.93
CA LYS A 34 -12.68 5.57 28.03
C LYS A 34 -11.86 4.35 27.63
N SER A 35 -12.44 3.44 26.86
CA SER A 35 -11.73 2.25 26.34
C SER A 35 -10.62 2.64 25.35
N LEU A 36 -10.90 3.56 24.41
CA LEU A 36 -9.91 4.06 23.45
C LEU A 36 -8.77 4.80 24.14
N GLU A 37 -9.06 5.61 25.15
CA GLU A 37 -8.03 6.29 25.95
C GLU A 37 -7.16 5.30 26.72
N LYS A 38 -7.77 4.25 27.30
CA LYS A 38 -7.04 3.15 27.92
C LYS A 38 -6.12 2.42 26.92
N ALA A 39 -6.62 2.14 25.70
CA ALA A 39 -5.82 1.54 24.64
C ALA A 39 -4.60 2.41 24.27
N LYS A 40 -4.81 3.73 24.11
CA LYS A 40 -3.74 4.72 23.87
C LYS A 40 -2.70 4.72 25.00
N ASN A 41 -3.14 4.67 26.25
CA ASN A 41 -2.25 4.63 27.40
C ASN A 41 -1.38 3.37 27.44
N TYR A 42 -1.93 2.20 27.07
CA TYR A 42 -1.12 0.99 26.89
C TYR A 42 -0.11 1.13 25.74
N TYR A 43 -0.54 1.68 24.61
CA TYR A 43 0.33 1.92 23.45
C TYR A 43 1.51 2.83 23.81
N ASN A 44 1.26 3.95 24.48
CA ASN A 44 2.31 4.89 24.93
C ASN A 44 3.33 4.24 25.87
N LYS A 45 2.90 3.25 26.67
CA LYS A 45 3.76 2.45 27.55
C LYS A 45 4.48 1.29 26.83
N GLY A 46 4.32 1.16 25.51
CA GLY A 46 4.89 0.08 24.70
C GLY A 46 4.29 -1.30 24.97
N LYS A 47 3.09 -1.35 25.57
CA LYS A 47 2.33 -2.57 25.88
C LYS A 47 1.34 -2.86 24.75
N TYR A 48 1.86 -3.20 23.58
CA TYR A 48 1.09 -3.27 22.34
C TYR A 48 -0.04 -4.31 22.35
N ASP A 49 0.18 -5.51 22.89
CA ASP A 49 -0.88 -6.54 22.93
C ASP A 49 -2.10 -6.08 23.76
N GLN A 50 -1.86 -5.39 24.89
CA GLN A 50 -2.93 -4.82 25.70
C GLN A 50 -3.63 -3.67 24.98
N ALA A 51 -2.88 -2.83 24.26
CA ALA A 51 -3.42 -1.73 23.46
C ALA A 51 -4.35 -2.26 22.36
N ILE A 52 -3.88 -3.22 21.57
CA ILE A 52 -4.63 -3.85 20.46
C ILE A 52 -5.87 -4.56 21.00
N THR A 53 -5.73 -5.35 22.07
CA THR A 53 -6.86 -6.07 22.68
C THR A 53 -7.93 -5.12 23.19
N THR A 54 -7.53 -4.00 23.81
CA THR A 54 -8.47 -2.98 24.30
C THR A 54 -9.15 -2.25 23.14
N LEU A 55 -8.41 -1.91 22.09
CA LEU A 55 -8.93 -1.27 20.88
C LEU A 55 -9.96 -2.16 20.16
N LYS A 56 -9.67 -3.46 20.02
CA LYS A 56 -10.55 -4.43 19.34
C LYS A 56 -11.97 -4.47 19.93
N LYS A 57 -12.13 -4.23 21.24
CA LYS A 57 -13.45 -4.20 21.90
C LYS A 57 -14.36 -3.11 21.35
N VAL A 58 -13.79 -1.93 21.06
CA VAL A 58 -14.54 -0.82 20.46
C VAL A 58 -14.69 -1.05 18.95
N GLN A 59 -13.63 -1.55 18.31
CA GLN A 59 -13.66 -1.85 16.87
C GLN A 59 -14.71 -2.88 16.48
N GLN A 60 -14.99 -3.88 17.32
CA GLN A 60 -16.06 -4.86 17.05
C GLN A 60 -17.45 -4.22 16.97
N ILE A 61 -17.69 -3.11 17.68
CA ILE A 61 -18.95 -2.35 17.64
C ILE A 61 -18.99 -1.47 16.38
N TYR A 62 -17.84 -0.85 16.05
CA TYR A 62 -17.70 0.07 14.93
C TYR A 62 -16.75 -0.51 13.87
N PHE A 63 -17.12 -1.66 13.31
CA PHE A 63 -16.21 -2.45 12.47
C PHE A 63 -15.79 -1.72 11.19
N TYR A 64 -16.66 -0.94 10.57
CA TYR A 64 -16.35 -0.20 9.33
C TYR A 64 -15.68 1.16 9.56
N ASP A 65 -15.27 1.46 10.79
CA ASP A 65 -14.70 2.74 11.17
C ASP A 65 -13.23 2.89 10.72
N ASN A 66 -12.98 3.82 9.78
CA ASN A 66 -11.64 4.11 9.25
C ASN A 66 -10.60 4.38 10.36
N TYR A 67 -10.98 5.18 11.36
CA TYR A 67 -10.05 5.64 12.38
C TYR A 67 -9.61 4.50 13.30
N LEU A 68 -10.53 3.60 13.67
CA LEU A 68 -10.20 2.44 14.49
C LEU A 68 -9.29 1.46 13.75
N TRP A 69 -9.49 1.30 12.43
CA TRP A 69 -8.59 0.48 11.60
C TRP A 69 -7.20 1.11 11.43
N ASP A 70 -7.11 2.42 11.24
CA ASP A 70 -5.81 3.11 11.19
C ASP A 70 -5.04 2.96 12.51
N LEU A 71 -5.71 3.15 13.64
CA LEU A 71 -5.10 2.90 14.96
C LEU A 71 -4.62 1.46 15.09
N ARG A 72 -5.45 0.49 14.70
CA ARG A 72 -5.10 -0.93 14.78
C ARG A 72 -3.87 -1.25 13.92
N CYS A 73 -3.88 -0.85 12.65
CA CYS A 73 -2.75 -1.05 11.75
C CYS A 73 -1.47 -0.41 12.29
N GLY A 74 -1.55 0.81 12.83
CA GLY A 74 -0.42 1.50 13.45
C GLY A 74 0.12 0.77 14.68
N TYR A 75 -0.74 0.29 15.57
CA TYR A 75 -0.33 -0.46 16.77
C TYR A 75 0.31 -1.80 16.41
N GLU A 76 -0.26 -2.49 15.42
CA GLU A 76 0.26 -3.76 14.89
C GLU A 76 1.63 -3.58 14.25
N TYR A 77 1.82 -2.51 13.46
CA TYR A 77 3.08 -2.19 12.81
C TYR A 77 4.19 -1.93 13.83
N ASP A 78 3.87 -1.18 14.89
CA ASP A 78 4.79 -0.90 15.99
C ASP A 78 5.17 -2.15 16.78
N ARG A 79 4.17 -3.01 17.04
CA ARG A 79 4.38 -4.30 17.70
C ARG A 79 5.32 -5.19 16.88
N TYR A 80 5.03 -5.34 15.58
CA TYR A 80 5.88 -6.07 14.65
C TYR A 80 7.31 -5.52 14.63
N ASN A 81 7.48 -4.20 14.49
CA ASN A 81 8.81 -3.58 14.43
C ASN A 81 9.59 -3.71 15.74
N LYS A 82 8.93 -3.62 16.90
CA LYS A 82 9.59 -3.86 18.19
C LYS A 82 10.08 -5.29 18.26
N GLN A 83 9.24 -6.26 17.89
CA GLN A 83 9.63 -7.66 17.91
C GLN A 83 10.75 -7.94 16.90
N PHE A 84 10.61 -7.47 15.66
CA PHE A 84 11.60 -7.61 14.60
C PHE A 84 12.98 -7.13 15.04
N LYS A 85 13.08 -6.00 15.76
CA LYS A 85 14.37 -5.51 16.29
C LYS A 85 14.99 -6.42 17.33
N VAL A 86 14.18 -6.95 18.25
CA VAL A 86 14.64 -7.91 19.28
C VAL A 86 15.19 -9.16 18.59
N ASP A 87 14.43 -9.66 17.64
CA ASP A 87 14.69 -10.83 16.83
C ASP A 87 15.96 -10.66 15.98
N TYR A 88 16.08 -9.53 15.28
CA TYR A 88 17.28 -9.17 14.52
C TYR A 88 18.53 -9.08 15.40
N ALA A 89 18.41 -8.45 16.58
CA ALA A 89 19.53 -8.34 17.51
C ALA A 89 20.00 -9.71 18.03
N LYS A 90 19.07 -10.66 18.26
CA LYS A 90 19.41 -12.04 18.62
C LYS A 90 20.15 -12.75 17.48
N ALA A 91 19.66 -12.63 16.25
CA ALA A 91 20.32 -13.23 15.08
C ALA A 91 21.72 -12.66 14.83
N LEU A 92 21.92 -11.35 15.00
CA LEU A 92 23.24 -10.73 14.85
C LEU A 92 24.24 -11.27 15.88
N LYS A 93 23.80 -11.46 17.14
CA LYS A 93 24.62 -12.08 18.20
C LYS A 93 24.95 -13.54 17.89
N ALA A 94 24.02 -14.30 17.30
CA ALA A 94 24.26 -15.68 16.89
C ALA A 94 25.29 -15.77 15.74
N LYS A 95 25.25 -14.83 14.79
CA LYS A 95 26.21 -14.74 13.66
C LYS A 95 27.65 -14.49 14.11
N GLN A 96 27.85 -13.72 15.18
CA GLN A 96 29.18 -13.53 15.79
C GLN A 96 29.78 -14.84 16.36
N LYS A 97 28.97 -15.89 16.53
CA LYS A 97 29.38 -17.21 17.04
C LYS A 97 29.61 -18.28 15.95
N GLY A 98 29.73 -17.91 14.67
CA GLY A 98 30.26 -18.81 13.62
C GLY A 98 29.23 -19.62 12.82
N VAL A 99 28.03 -19.08 12.55
CA VAL A 99 27.02 -19.75 11.70
C VAL A 99 27.30 -19.47 10.19
N PRO A 100 27.16 -20.47 9.28
CA PRO A 100 27.48 -20.32 7.85
C PRO A 100 26.68 -19.22 7.13
N LYS A 101 27.31 -18.61 6.11
CA LYS A 101 26.79 -17.51 5.28
C LYS A 101 25.44 -17.77 4.57
N SER A 102 24.99 -19.03 4.46
CA SER A 102 23.76 -19.42 3.77
C SER A 102 22.47 -19.09 4.53
N ASP A 103 22.54 -18.84 5.85
CA ASP A 103 21.42 -18.40 6.69
C ASP A 103 21.32 -16.87 6.82
N ASN A 104 21.78 -16.13 5.80
CA ASN A 104 21.58 -14.67 5.71
C ASN A 104 20.10 -14.27 5.51
N ASN A 105 19.20 -15.25 5.36
CA ASN A 105 17.79 -14.97 5.13
C ASN A 105 17.09 -14.61 6.44
N LEU A 106 16.81 -13.31 6.60
CA LEU A 106 15.73 -12.75 7.43
C LEU A 106 14.34 -13.34 7.12
N ALA A 107 14.24 -14.43 6.35
CA ALA A 107 13.02 -15.15 6.00
C ALA A 107 12.20 -15.54 7.24
N TRP A 108 12.85 -15.90 8.35
CA TRP A 108 12.17 -16.18 9.60
C TRP A 108 11.52 -14.92 10.22
N ALA A 109 12.14 -13.75 10.07
CA ALA A 109 11.56 -12.48 10.49
C ALA A 109 10.41 -12.04 9.57
N LYS A 110 10.37 -12.59 8.34
CA LYS A 110 9.24 -12.53 7.40
C LYS A 110 8.15 -13.58 7.70
N SER A 111 8.35 -14.52 8.63
CA SER A 111 7.40 -15.58 8.97
C SER A 111 6.84 -15.50 10.40
N THR A 112 7.10 -14.40 11.13
CA THR A 112 6.63 -14.26 12.52
C THR A 112 5.12 -14.14 12.60
N GLN A 113 4.54 -14.62 13.71
CA GLN A 113 3.11 -14.47 14.00
C GLN A 113 2.67 -13.00 13.96
N TYR A 114 3.48 -12.08 14.50
CA TYR A 114 3.20 -10.65 14.47
C TYR A 114 3.12 -10.08 13.04
N ARG A 115 3.94 -10.58 12.11
CA ARG A 115 3.83 -10.16 10.70
C ARG A 115 2.52 -10.64 10.09
N LYS A 116 2.09 -11.87 10.39
CA LYS A 116 0.81 -12.40 9.91
C LYS A 116 -0.37 -11.58 10.43
N GLU A 117 -0.37 -11.23 11.73
CA GLU A 117 -1.42 -10.42 12.36
C GLU A 117 -1.46 -8.97 11.83
N LEU A 118 -0.29 -8.40 11.53
CA LEU A 118 -0.16 -7.10 10.85
C LEU A 118 -0.76 -7.16 9.44
N ILE A 119 -0.34 -8.14 8.63
CA ILE A 119 -0.85 -8.32 7.27
C ILE A 119 -2.36 -8.51 7.29
N TYR A 120 -2.88 -9.36 8.18
CA TYR A 120 -4.32 -9.55 8.33
C TYR A 120 -5.01 -8.23 8.63
N SER A 121 -4.58 -7.50 9.66
CA SER A 121 -5.22 -6.25 10.06
C SER A 121 -5.20 -5.19 8.95
N CYS A 122 -4.08 -5.04 8.24
CA CYS A 122 -3.99 -4.10 7.13
C CYS A 122 -4.82 -4.56 5.92
N SER A 123 -4.81 -5.86 5.60
CA SER A 123 -5.60 -6.40 4.49
C SER A 123 -7.09 -6.18 4.76
N THR A 124 -7.59 -6.59 5.93
CA THR A 124 -8.99 -6.37 6.33
C THR A 124 -9.36 -4.89 6.29
N ALA A 125 -8.53 -4.01 6.84
CA ALA A 125 -8.75 -2.57 6.78
C ALA A 125 -8.97 -2.09 5.33
N SER A 126 -8.10 -2.49 4.40
CA SER A 126 -8.18 -2.09 2.99
C SER A 126 -9.37 -2.67 2.20
N LEU A 127 -10.06 -3.67 2.76
CA LEU A 127 -11.26 -4.26 2.17
C LEU A 127 -12.55 -3.63 2.67
N VAL A 128 -12.59 -3.31 3.96
CA VAL A 128 -13.85 -2.98 4.65
C VAL A 128 -14.09 -1.47 4.69
N CYS A 129 -13.06 -0.67 4.47
CA CYS A 129 -13.28 0.76 4.28
C CYS A 129 -12.38 1.33 3.18
N GLY A 130 -12.73 2.53 2.68
CA GLY A 130 -12.16 3.08 1.44
C GLY A 130 -11.01 4.08 1.60
N LYS A 131 -10.58 4.41 2.83
CA LYS A 131 -9.57 5.47 3.10
C LYS A 131 -8.57 5.07 4.20
N GLN A 132 -7.72 4.08 3.96
CA GLN A 132 -6.71 3.60 4.92
C GLN A 132 -5.31 3.69 4.32
N GLU A 133 -4.79 4.90 4.36
CA GLU A 133 -3.42 5.20 3.96
C GLU A 133 -2.43 4.30 4.73
N THR A 134 -2.62 4.17 6.05
CA THR A 134 -1.73 3.38 6.91
C THR A 134 -1.67 1.93 6.46
N ALA A 135 -2.83 1.32 6.20
CA ALA A 135 -2.91 -0.07 5.76
C ALA A 135 -2.26 -0.27 4.38
N SER A 136 -2.60 0.60 3.41
CA SER A 136 -2.04 0.53 2.05
C SER A 136 -0.52 0.69 2.06
N MET A 137 -0.01 1.67 2.81
CA MET A 137 1.44 1.91 2.95
C MET A 137 2.17 0.72 3.56
N VAL A 138 1.64 0.15 4.65
CA VAL A 138 2.26 -1.00 5.30
C VAL A 138 2.24 -2.22 4.40
N LEU A 139 1.11 -2.50 3.73
CA LEU A 139 1.02 -3.61 2.79
C LEU A 139 2.00 -3.43 1.62
N HIS A 140 2.11 -2.23 1.07
CA HIS A 140 3.07 -1.92 0.02
C HIS A 140 4.52 -2.15 0.49
N GLU A 141 4.88 -1.69 1.69
CA GLU A 141 6.20 -1.95 2.29
C GLU A 141 6.46 -3.46 2.46
N LEU A 142 5.44 -4.23 2.84
CA LEU A 142 5.59 -5.66 3.15
C LEU A 142 5.61 -6.58 1.92
N PHE A 143 5.01 -6.15 0.80
CA PHE A 143 4.81 -6.99 -0.38
C PHE A 143 5.48 -6.47 -1.65
N ILE A 144 5.66 -5.15 -1.79
CA ILE A 144 6.14 -4.54 -3.05
C ILE A 144 7.54 -3.96 -2.92
N GLU A 145 7.84 -3.20 -1.87
CA GLU A 145 9.19 -2.62 -1.74
C GLU A 145 10.20 -3.73 -1.44
N PRO A 146 11.08 -4.10 -2.41
CA PRO A 146 12.08 -5.11 -2.12
C PRO A 146 13.02 -4.54 -1.07
N LEU A 147 13.28 -5.30 0.00
CA LEU A 147 14.29 -4.95 1.00
C LEU A 147 15.71 -4.84 0.39
N ASP A 148 15.86 -5.23 -0.88
CA ASP A 148 17.09 -5.42 -1.64
C ASP A 148 17.24 -4.38 -2.77
N VAL A 149 17.03 -3.09 -2.49
CA VAL A 149 17.41 -1.99 -3.40
C VAL A 149 18.88 -1.63 -3.17
N ASP A 150 19.62 -1.32 -4.24
CA ASP A 150 21.03 -0.90 -4.19
C ASP A 150 22.00 -1.94 -3.58
N VAL A 151 21.71 -3.24 -3.79
CA VAL A 151 22.51 -4.36 -3.25
C VAL A 151 23.97 -4.29 -3.71
N GLU A 152 24.18 -4.09 -5.01
CA GLU A 152 25.50 -4.13 -5.66
C GLU A 152 26.21 -2.77 -5.73
N VAL A 153 25.71 -1.74 -5.04
CA VAL A 153 26.35 -0.42 -5.06
C VAL A 153 27.76 -0.47 -4.46
N LYS A 154 28.70 0.20 -5.14
CA LYS A 154 30.12 0.25 -4.74
C LYS A 154 30.29 0.72 -3.30
N LYS A 155 31.24 0.11 -2.58
CA LYS A 155 31.53 0.45 -1.17
C LYS A 155 31.81 1.93 -0.97
N GLU A 156 32.63 2.52 -1.84
CA GLU A 156 32.94 3.96 -1.81
C GLU A 156 31.68 4.82 -1.93
N ALA A 157 30.77 4.50 -2.87
CA ALA A 157 29.52 5.21 -3.02
C ALA A 157 28.64 5.12 -1.76
N LYS A 158 28.58 3.95 -1.09
CA LYS A 158 27.85 3.75 0.17
C LYS A 158 28.44 4.57 1.32
N GLU A 159 29.76 4.69 1.41
CA GLU A 159 30.44 5.48 2.44
C GLU A 159 30.18 6.99 2.26
N ILE A 160 30.31 7.50 1.04
CA ILE A 160 29.99 8.90 0.71
C ILE A 160 28.49 9.19 0.95
N PHE A 161 27.61 8.28 0.55
CA PHE A 161 26.18 8.39 0.79
C PHE A 161 25.83 8.46 2.28
N ALA A 162 26.56 7.74 3.15
CA ALA A 162 26.34 7.80 4.59
C ALA A 162 26.63 9.21 5.15
N MET A 163 27.65 9.91 4.64
CA MET A 163 27.97 11.30 5.02
C MET A 163 26.82 12.24 4.62
N ALA A 164 26.28 12.09 3.40
CA ALA A 164 25.12 12.84 2.94
C ALA A 164 23.90 12.65 3.86
N GLY A 165 23.72 11.43 4.38
CA GLY A 165 22.65 11.10 5.33
C GLY A 165 22.76 11.82 6.67
N VAL A 166 23.96 12.22 7.10
CA VAL A 166 24.18 13.03 8.32
C VAL A 166 23.72 14.46 8.05
N GLU A 167 24.20 15.07 6.96
CA GLU A 167 23.82 16.43 6.54
C GLU A 167 22.30 16.57 6.33
N TYR A 168 21.68 15.56 5.70
CA TYR A 168 20.23 15.52 5.49
C TYR A 168 19.44 15.57 6.82
N LYS A 169 19.92 14.89 7.87
CA LYS A 169 19.24 14.86 9.17
C LYS A 169 19.30 16.20 9.90
N VAL A 170 20.39 16.95 9.72
CA VAL A 170 20.52 18.32 10.26
C VAL A 170 19.92 19.37 9.31
N GLN A 171 19.19 18.94 8.29
CA GLN A 171 18.51 19.80 7.29
C GLN A 171 19.47 20.67 6.47
N ASN A 172 20.75 20.32 6.42
CA ASN A 172 21.72 20.98 5.55
C ASN A 172 21.62 20.40 4.13
N TYR A 173 20.54 20.74 3.43
CA TYR A 173 20.20 20.13 2.14
C TYR A 173 21.25 20.38 1.05
N ASN A 174 21.85 21.57 1.00
CA ASN A 174 22.89 21.88 0.01
C ASN A 174 24.13 20.98 0.19
N SER A 175 24.59 20.80 1.44
CA SER A 175 25.72 19.90 1.74
C SER A 175 25.36 18.45 1.45
N ALA A 176 24.16 18.01 1.86
CA ALA A 176 23.66 16.67 1.59
C ALA A 176 23.64 16.37 0.08
N ILE A 177 23.15 17.31 -0.74
CA ILE A 177 23.13 17.17 -2.21
C ILE A 177 24.55 16.96 -2.74
N ARG A 178 25.54 17.78 -2.35
CA ARG A 178 26.93 17.63 -2.81
C ARG A 178 27.51 16.25 -2.50
N PHE A 179 27.25 15.72 -1.30
CA PHE A 179 27.70 14.37 -0.96
C PHE A 179 26.94 13.29 -1.74
N TYR A 180 25.62 13.41 -1.91
CA TYR A 180 24.87 12.46 -2.74
C TYR A 180 25.33 12.48 -4.21
N GLU A 181 25.64 13.65 -4.77
CA GLU A 181 26.19 13.78 -6.12
C GLU A 181 27.58 13.12 -6.23
N ASN A 182 28.42 13.23 -5.21
CA ASN A 182 29.69 12.52 -5.18
C ASN A 182 29.50 11.00 -5.08
N ALA A 183 28.50 10.52 -4.34
CA ALA A 183 28.13 9.11 -4.34
C ALA A 183 27.67 8.65 -5.74
N LEU A 184 26.93 9.50 -6.47
CA LEU A 184 26.53 9.23 -7.85
C LEU A 184 27.69 9.23 -8.86
N LYS A 185 28.77 9.99 -8.61
CA LYS A 185 29.99 9.90 -9.42
C LYS A 185 30.68 8.54 -9.27
N ALA A 186 30.67 7.99 -8.06
CA ALA A 186 31.19 6.65 -7.80
C ALA A 186 30.27 5.57 -8.42
N ASP A 187 28.95 5.75 -8.34
CA ASP A 187 27.95 4.85 -8.91
C ASP A 187 26.70 5.60 -9.44
N SER A 188 26.61 5.75 -10.76
CA SER A 188 25.59 6.57 -11.42
C SER A 188 24.18 5.99 -11.33
N ASN A 189 24.03 4.70 -11.01
CA ASN A 189 22.75 4.02 -10.89
C ASN A 189 22.35 3.81 -9.42
N TYR A 190 22.97 4.52 -8.48
CA TYR A 190 22.58 4.49 -7.08
C TYR A 190 21.17 5.09 -6.91
N PHE A 191 20.17 4.23 -6.73
CA PHE A 191 18.76 4.61 -6.62
C PHE A 191 18.55 5.56 -5.44
N TYR A 192 19.04 5.20 -4.25
CA TYR A 192 18.83 6.01 -3.06
C TYR A 192 19.50 7.37 -3.16
N ALA A 193 20.66 7.51 -3.82
CA ALA A 193 21.28 8.81 -4.00
C ALA A 193 20.41 9.73 -4.87
N ASN A 194 19.90 9.24 -6.00
CA ASN A 194 18.94 9.99 -6.83
C ASN A 194 17.68 10.36 -6.04
N TYR A 195 17.05 9.38 -5.39
CA TYR A 195 15.85 9.64 -4.59
C TYR A 195 16.10 10.66 -3.48
N ARG A 196 17.26 10.61 -2.81
CA ARG A 196 17.59 11.52 -1.70
C ARG A 196 17.92 12.94 -2.17
N ILE A 197 18.55 13.13 -3.33
CA ILE A 197 18.73 14.47 -3.91
C ILE A 197 17.35 15.06 -4.25
N GLY A 198 16.48 14.30 -4.90
CA GLY A 198 15.09 14.71 -5.13
C GLY A 198 14.38 15.09 -3.83
N MET A 199 14.56 14.31 -2.76
CA MET A 199 14.01 14.63 -1.44
C MET A 199 14.62 15.88 -0.80
N CYS A 200 15.91 16.16 -0.99
CA CYS A 200 16.53 17.40 -0.53
C CYS A 200 15.87 18.61 -1.18
N TYR A 201 15.78 18.62 -2.51
CA TYR A 201 15.08 19.68 -3.25
C TYR A 201 13.61 19.78 -2.88
N PHE A 202 12.92 18.64 -2.71
CA PHE A 202 11.52 18.60 -2.28
C PHE A 202 11.32 19.22 -0.89
N LYS A 203 12.24 18.96 0.05
CA LYS A 203 12.19 19.51 1.41
C LYS A 203 12.56 20.99 1.47
N ASP A 204 13.40 21.43 0.55
CA ASP A 204 13.76 22.83 0.33
C ASP A 204 12.75 23.55 -0.60
N GLU A 205 11.60 22.95 -0.87
CA GLU A 205 10.50 23.46 -1.73
C GLU A 205 10.90 23.82 -3.18
N LYS A 206 12.06 23.36 -3.64
CA LYS A 206 12.55 23.51 -5.02
C LYS A 206 12.03 22.38 -5.90
N PHE A 207 10.73 22.36 -6.12
CA PHE A 207 10.04 21.22 -6.75
C PHE A 207 10.50 20.94 -8.18
N GLU A 208 10.77 21.97 -8.98
CA GLU A 208 11.24 21.87 -10.37
C GLU A 208 12.59 21.14 -10.44
N LEU A 209 13.49 21.45 -9.50
CA LEU A 209 14.80 20.80 -9.40
C LEU A 209 14.69 19.36 -8.90
N ALA A 210 13.66 19.01 -8.13
CA ALA A 210 13.45 17.65 -7.63
C ALA A 210 12.97 16.67 -8.72
N VAL A 211 12.18 17.14 -9.68
CA VAL A 211 11.58 16.34 -10.77
C VAL A 211 12.58 15.43 -11.50
N PRO A 212 13.72 15.92 -12.03
CA PRO A 212 14.65 15.07 -12.79
C PRO A 212 15.22 13.92 -11.95
N TYR A 213 15.47 14.13 -10.66
CA TYR A 213 16.01 13.10 -9.77
C TYR A 213 14.97 12.04 -9.40
N PHE A 214 13.71 12.43 -9.21
CA PHE A 214 12.63 11.45 -9.04
C PHE A 214 12.40 10.64 -10.32
N LYS A 215 12.42 11.26 -11.50
CA LYS A 215 12.37 10.54 -12.79
C LYS A 215 13.52 9.54 -12.94
N LYS A 216 14.74 9.93 -12.59
CA LYS A 216 15.91 9.04 -12.62
C LYS A 216 15.74 7.87 -11.64
N ALA A 217 15.29 8.12 -10.41
CA ALA A 217 15.01 7.06 -9.43
C ALA A 217 13.95 6.06 -9.95
N ILE A 218 12.87 6.55 -10.58
CA ILE A 218 11.84 5.70 -11.21
C ILE A 218 12.43 4.86 -12.36
N SER A 219 13.35 5.43 -13.16
CA SER A 219 13.98 4.67 -14.25
C SER A 219 14.89 3.55 -13.77
N ILE A 220 15.51 3.70 -12.60
CA ILE A 220 16.41 2.70 -12.00
C ILE A 220 15.59 1.60 -11.30
N GLN A 221 14.57 1.99 -10.53
CA GLN A 221 13.67 1.07 -9.84
C GLN A 221 12.22 1.41 -10.20
N PRO A 222 11.69 0.86 -11.31
CA PRO A 222 10.34 1.15 -11.78
C PRO A 222 9.25 0.77 -10.76
N ASP A 223 9.50 -0.24 -9.94
CA ASP A 223 8.49 -0.78 -9.01
C ASP A 223 8.41 0.03 -7.70
N MET A 224 9.28 1.04 -7.52
CA MET A 224 9.29 1.86 -6.30
C MET A 224 8.19 2.95 -6.33
N LEU A 225 7.28 2.87 -5.38
CA LEU A 225 6.16 3.80 -5.21
C LEU A 225 6.60 5.20 -4.76
N ASN A 226 7.52 5.25 -3.80
CA ASN A 226 7.93 6.49 -3.12
C ASN A 226 8.37 7.62 -4.08
N PRO A 227 9.29 7.38 -5.05
CA PRO A 227 9.66 8.40 -6.04
C PRO A 227 8.49 8.86 -6.93
N ARG A 228 7.56 7.96 -7.28
CA ARG A 228 6.39 8.27 -8.11
C ARG A 228 5.44 9.22 -7.39
N LEU A 229 5.09 8.92 -6.13
CA LEU A 229 4.24 9.80 -5.31
C LEU A 229 4.85 11.20 -5.16
N LYS A 230 6.18 11.27 -4.98
CA LYS A 230 6.89 12.55 -4.87
C LYS A 230 6.93 13.31 -6.19
N LEU A 231 7.13 12.62 -7.31
CA LEU A 231 7.05 13.23 -8.64
C LEU A 231 5.66 13.84 -8.90
N VAL A 232 4.58 13.13 -8.58
CA VAL A 232 3.21 13.66 -8.70
C VAL A 232 3.05 14.91 -7.82
N THR A 233 3.49 14.84 -6.56
CA THR A 233 3.41 15.98 -5.64
C THR A 233 4.23 17.18 -6.14
N CYS A 234 5.42 16.96 -6.71
CA CYS A 234 6.20 18.03 -7.33
C CYS A 234 5.38 18.75 -8.42
N TYR A 235 4.81 18.00 -9.36
CA TYR A 235 4.00 18.60 -10.42
C TYR A 235 2.77 19.34 -9.89
N MET A 236 2.10 18.82 -8.86
CA MET A 236 0.99 19.50 -8.19
C MET A 236 1.44 20.82 -7.54
N LYS A 237 2.60 20.84 -6.89
CA LYS A 237 3.15 22.05 -6.24
C LYS A 237 3.59 23.12 -7.24
N ILE A 238 4.13 22.70 -8.38
CA ILE A 238 4.46 23.56 -9.53
C ILE A 238 3.17 24.02 -10.26
N LYS A 239 2.00 23.44 -9.91
CA LYS A 239 0.71 23.65 -10.59
C LYS A 239 0.72 23.24 -12.06
N ASN A 240 1.62 22.33 -12.42
CA ASN A 240 1.62 21.69 -13.73
C ASN A 240 0.66 20.50 -13.70
N TRP A 241 -0.63 20.80 -13.82
CA TRP A 241 -1.72 19.81 -13.70
C TRP A 241 -1.71 18.72 -14.78
N PRO A 242 -1.40 18.98 -16.06
CA PRO A 242 -1.34 17.93 -17.08
C PRO A 242 -0.25 16.88 -16.78
N GLU A 243 0.94 17.30 -16.38
CA GLU A 243 2.03 16.39 -16.00
C GLU A 243 1.77 15.71 -14.66
N ALA A 244 1.11 16.40 -13.72
CA ALA A 244 0.65 15.78 -12.48
C ALA A 244 -0.33 14.64 -12.78
N TYR A 245 -1.34 14.89 -13.63
CA TYR A 245 -2.34 13.90 -14.05
C TYR A 245 -1.67 12.71 -14.73
N THR A 246 -0.85 12.96 -15.74
CA THR A 246 -0.14 11.92 -16.50
C THR A 246 0.74 11.07 -15.59
N SER A 247 1.49 11.72 -14.69
CA SER A 247 2.38 11.04 -13.74
C SER A 247 1.58 10.24 -12.70
N CYS A 248 0.42 10.73 -12.28
CA CYS A 248 -0.47 10.06 -11.33
C CYS A 248 -1.09 8.81 -11.96
N VAL A 249 -1.60 8.92 -13.19
CA VAL A 249 -2.11 7.77 -13.96
C VAL A 249 -1.01 6.73 -14.20
N ASN A 250 0.22 7.16 -14.53
CA ASN A 250 1.36 6.23 -14.65
C ASN A 250 1.72 5.57 -13.31
N GLY A 251 1.50 6.28 -12.20
CA GLY A 251 1.58 5.74 -10.86
C GLY A 251 0.57 4.63 -10.65
N ILE A 252 -0.70 4.89 -10.97
CA ILE A 252 -1.80 3.90 -10.88
C ILE A 252 -1.51 2.68 -11.74
N ILE A 253 -1.07 2.86 -13.00
CA ILE A 253 -0.71 1.75 -13.90
C ILE A 253 0.44 0.90 -13.34
N ALA A 254 1.40 1.51 -12.67
CA ALA A 254 2.48 0.76 -12.02
C ALA A 254 1.94 0.02 -10.78
N TYR A 255 1.17 0.72 -9.95
CA TYR A 255 0.55 0.20 -8.75
C TYR A 255 -0.62 1.11 -8.32
N PRO A 256 -1.87 0.62 -8.28
CA PRO A 256 -3.05 1.44 -8.02
C PRO A 256 -3.27 1.62 -6.51
N ASP A 257 -2.30 2.25 -5.86
CA ASP A 257 -2.33 2.60 -4.43
C ASP A 257 -3.40 3.66 -4.15
N ILE A 258 -3.98 3.62 -2.93
CA ILE A 258 -4.92 4.64 -2.48
C ILE A 258 -4.34 6.06 -2.54
N LEU A 259 -3.04 6.23 -2.28
CA LEU A 259 -2.37 7.52 -2.32
C LEU A 259 -2.39 8.14 -3.72
N PHE A 260 -2.33 7.34 -4.78
CA PHE A 260 -2.50 7.87 -6.14
C PHE A 260 -3.93 8.29 -6.40
N PHE A 261 -4.94 7.52 -5.96
CA PHE A 261 -6.32 7.95 -6.12
C PHE A 261 -6.64 9.24 -5.35
N MET A 262 -6.03 9.44 -4.18
CA MET A 262 -6.15 10.70 -3.43
C MET A 262 -5.52 11.87 -4.20
N GLN A 263 -4.30 11.70 -4.72
CA GLN A 263 -3.67 12.72 -5.56
C GLN A 263 -4.47 12.98 -6.84
N LEU A 264 -4.98 11.93 -7.47
CA LEU A 264 -5.81 12.03 -8.67
C LEU A 264 -7.11 12.78 -8.40
N ASN A 265 -7.72 12.61 -7.21
CA ASN A 265 -8.90 13.38 -6.82
C ASN A 265 -8.59 14.88 -6.80
N GLU A 266 -7.54 15.27 -6.09
CA GLU A 266 -7.12 16.69 -6.03
C GLU A 266 -6.76 17.23 -7.42
N ILE A 267 -6.06 16.45 -8.23
CA ILE A 267 -5.70 16.85 -9.61
C ILE A 267 -6.97 16.99 -10.47
N ALA A 268 -7.92 16.06 -10.38
CA ALA A 268 -9.18 16.11 -11.11
C ALA A 268 -9.97 17.37 -10.76
N ASP A 269 -10.09 17.68 -9.47
CA ASP A 269 -10.77 18.90 -8.98
C ASP A 269 -10.14 20.16 -9.58
N LYS A 270 -8.80 20.22 -9.65
CA LYS A 270 -8.06 21.35 -10.26
C LYS A 270 -8.22 21.44 -11.77
N LEU A 271 -8.56 20.34 -12.43
CA LEU A 271 -8.88 20.27 -13.85
C LEU A 271 -10.38 20.47 -14.13
N GLY A 272 -11.19 20.76 -13.12
CA GLY A 272 -12.65 20.91 -13.26
C GLY A 272 -13.38 19.61 -13.53
N LYS A 273 -12.78 18.47 -13.13
CA LYS A 273 -13.33 17.12 -13.25
C LYS A 273 -13.60 16.53 -11.88
N ASN A 274 -14.41 15.48 -11.82
CA ASN A 274 -14.68 14.72 -10.60
C ASN A 274 -14.08 13.32 -10.71
N LEU A 275 -13.45 12.85 -9.63
CA LEU A 275 -13.03 11.46 -9.50
C LEU A 275 -14.12 10.64 -8.79
N ASN A 276 -14.55 9.54 -9.41
CA ASN A 276 -15.24 8.46 -8.74
C ASN A 276 -14.55 7.14 -9.08
N ARG A 277 -13.79 6.60 -8.12
CA ARG A 277 -13.14 5.29 -8.29
C ARG A 277 -14.15 4.13 -8.38
N HIS A 278 -15.37 4.33 -7.88
CA HIS A 278 -16.37 3.28 -7.70
C HIS A 278 -15.88 2.14 -6.81
N TRP A 279 -15.08 2.48 -5.79
CA TRP A 279 -14.67 1.52 -4.77
C TRP A 279 -15.88 1.06 -3.95
N MET A 280 -15.89 -0.21 -3.57
CA MET A 280 -16.89 -0.79 -2.67
C MET A 280 -16.24 -1.71 -1.63
N GLY A 281 -16.96 -1.94 -0.53
CA GLY A 281 -16.52 -2.87 0.50
C GLY A 281 -16.52 -4.31 -0.01
N ARG A 282 -15.68 -5.16 0.59
CA ARG A 282 -15.67 -6.61 0.33
C ARG A 282 -15.82 -7.40 1.63
N ASP A 283 -16.65 -8.43 1.61
CA ASP A 283 -16.81 -9.37 2.74
C ASP A 283 -15.81 -10.54 2.68
N TYR A 284 -14.91 -10.54 1.69
CA TYR A 284 -13.98 -11.64 1.46
C TYR A 284 -12.63 -11.15 0.92
N LEU A 285 -11.54 -11.74 1.45
CA LEU A 285 -10.17 -11.40 1.08
C LEU A 285 -9.83 -11.93 -0.32
N PRO A 286 -9.55 -11.05 -1.30
CA PRO A 286 -9.10 -11.49 -2.62
C PRO A 286 -7.70 -12.11 -2.52
N GLY A 287 -7.32 -13.01 -3.44
CA GLY A 287 -5.96 -13.60 -3.49
C GLY A 287 -5.62 -14.76 -2.53
N ILE A 288 -4.38 -15.27 -2.61
CA ILE A 288 -3.87 -16.50 -1.94
C ILE A 288 -3.03 -16.15 -0.70
N LEU A 289 -3.49 -15.23 0.14
CA LEU A 289 -2.73 -14.96 1.37
C LEU A 289 -2.79 -16.18 2.29
N THR A 290 -1.62 -16.61 2.76
CA THR A 290 -1.34 -17.68 3.75
C THR A 290 -1.97 -17.44 5.13
N ILE A 291 -3.01 -16.61 5.20
CA ILE A 291 -3.77 -16.30 6.40
C ILE A 291 -4.84 -17.36 6.48
N THR A 292 -4.57 -18.36 7.31
CA THR A 292 -5.42 -19.54 7.54
C THR A 292 -6.72 -19.20 8.27
N GLU A 293 -6.87 -17.97 8.76
CA GLU A 293 -8.13 -17.45 9.32
C GLU A 293 -8.91 -16.75 8.20
N GLN A 294 -9.55 -17.54 7.34
CA GLN A 294 -10.63 -17.03 6.50
C GLN A 294 -11.91 -17.04 7.33
N GLU A 295 -12.48 -15.85 7.55
CA GLU A 295 -13.83 -15.75 8.10
C GLU A 295 -14.81 -16.47 7.17
N SER A 296 -15.79 -17.15 7.76
CA SER A 296 -16.89 -17.76 7.01
C SER A 296 -17.74 -16.66 6.40
N VAL A 297 -17.70 -16.51 5.08
CA VAL A 297 -18.70 -15.72 4.36
C VAL A 297 -20.05 -16.41 4.50
N ALA A 298 -21.09 -15.67 4.91
CA ALA A 298 -22.44 -16.21 4.96
C ALA A 298 -22.82 -16.76 3.58
N ALA A 299 -23.41 -17.96 3.52
CA ALA A 299 -23.79 -18.59 2.26
C ALA A 299 -24.78 -17.74 1.42
N THR A 300 -25.48 -16.80 2.06
CA THR A 300 -26.40 -15.85 1.43
C THR A 300 -25.73 -14.59 0.88
N SER A 301 -24.45 -14.34 1.18
CA SER A 301 -23.72 -13.19 0.66
C SER A 301 -23.29 -13.44 -0.79
N PRO A 302 -23.41 -12.45 -1.69
CA PRO A 302 -22.82 -12.50 -3.04
C PRO A 302 -21.36 -12.95 -3.05
N TRP A 303 -20.59 -12.56 -2.03
CA TRP A 303 -19.19 -12.92 -1.85
C TRP A 303 -18.94 -14.42 -1.68
N SER A 304 -19.98 -15.22 -1.39
CA SER A 304 -19.89 -16.68 -1.39
C SER A 304 -19.64 -17.25 -2.79
N PHE A 305 -20.25 -16.66 -3.83
CA PHE A 305 -20.00 -17.02 -5.22
C PHE A 305 -18.57 -16.65 -5.63
N TYR A 306 -18.12 -15.45 -5.24
CA TYR A 306 -16.74 -15.02 -5.45
C TYR A 306 -15.75 -16.01 -4.82
N ARG A 307 -15.99 -16.47 -3.57
CA ARG A 307 -15.17 -17.52 -2.93
C ARG A 307 -15.18 -18.82 -3.74
N SER A 308 -16.36 -19.31 -4.12
CA SER A 308 -16.49 -20.56 -4.89
C SER A 308 -15.78 -20.53 -6.24
N ALA A 309 -15.71 -19.35 -6.87
CA ALA A 309 -15.00 -19.16 -8.12
C ALA A 309 -13.50 -19.42 -7.96
N LYS A 310 -12.92 -19.03 -6.83
CA LYS A 310 -11.51 -19.27 -6.52
C LYS A 310 -11.23 -20.75 -6.32
N ASP A 311 -12.11 -21.46 -5.62
CA ASP A 311 -12.00 -22.91 -5.43
C ASP A 311 -12.10 -23.63 -6.79
N LYS A 312 -12.94 -23.14 -7.70
CA LYS A 312 -13.14 -23.74 -9.03
C LYS A 312 -11.95 -23.56 -9.99
N ILE A 313 -11.36 -22.37 -10.05
CA ILE A 313 -10.28 -22.06 -11.01
C ILE A 313 -8.88 -22.17 -10.41
N GLY A 314 -8.75 -22.21 -9.08
CA GLY A 314 -7.49 -22.16 -8.35
C GLY A 314 -6.47 -23.20 -8.82
N ASP A 315 -6.89 -24.45 -9.03
CA ASP A 315 -6.04 -25.56 -9.47
C ASP A 315 -5.45 -25.39 -10.89
N TYR A 316 -5.99 -24.43 -11.65
CA TYR A 316 -5.56 -24.10 -13.02
C TYR A 316 -4.70 -22.83 -13.09
N CYS A 317 -4.55 -22.15 -11.95
CA CYS A 317 -3.70 -20.99 -11.79
C CYS A 317 -2.29 -21.38 -11.33
N ASN A 318 -1.32 -20.52 -11.58
CA ASN A 318 -0.07 -20.55 -10.81
C ASN A 318 -0.30 -20.01 -9.40
N ASP A 319 0.75 -20.04 -8.56
CA ASP A 319 0.74 -19.52 -7.19
C ASP A 319 0.35 -18.04 -7.08
N TYR A 320 0.31 -17.34 -8.21
CA TYR A 320 -0.01 -15.92 -8.33
C TYR A 320 -1.44 -15.65 -8.80
N GLY A 321 -2.25 -16.70 -9.05
CA GLY A 321 -3.63 -16.56 -9.53
C GLY A 321 -3.76 -16.23 -11.03
N VAL A 322 -2.71 -16.43 -11.82
CA VAL A 322 -2.74 -16.32 -13.28
C VAL A 322 -3.04 -17.70 -13.88
N VAL A 323 -4.08 -17.78 -14.70
CA VAL A 323 -4.52 -19.01 -15.34
C VAL A 323 -3.46 -19.47 -16.36
N LYS A 324 -2.89 -20.66 -16.14
CA LYS A 324 -1.83 -21.23 -16.99
C LYS A 324 -2.33 -22.37 -17.87
N LYS A 325 -3.32 -23.11 -17.39
CA LYS A 325 -3.94 -24.21 -18.12
C LYS A 325 -5.23 -23.70 -18.76
N LYS A 326 -5.40 -23.95 -20.06
CA LYS A 326 -6.69 -23.69 -20.71
C LYS A 326 -7.75 -24.54 -20.03
N VAL A 327 -8.89 -23.93 -19.74
CA VAL A 327 -10.05 -24.56 -19.10
C VAL A 327 -11.29 -24.32 -19.96
N ASP A 328 -12.15 -25.32 -20.07
CA ASP A 328 -13.29 -25.26 -21.01
C ASP A 328 -14.42 -24.33 -20.55
N PHE A 329 -14.41 -23.91 -19.28
CA PHE A 329 -15.49 -23.12 -18.69
C PHE A 329 -15.20 -21.61 -18.60
N THR A 330 -14.01 -21.14 -19.00
CA THR A 330 -13.70 -19.71 -19.03
C THR A 330 -12.46 -19.39 -19.88
N ASP A 331 -12.50 -18.25 -20.57
CA ASP A 331 -11.34 -17.67 -21.25
C ASP A 331 -10.58 -16.64 -20.38
N GLN A 332 -11.00 -16.46 -19.11
CA GLN A 332 -10.38 -15.49 -18.22
C GLN A 332 -8.94 -15.87 -17.86
N LYS A 333 -8.05 -14.87 -17.91
CA LYS A 333 -6.62 -15.04 -17.60
C LYS A 333 -6.28 -14.86 -16.13
N TYR A 334 -7.17 -14.22 -15.38
CA TYR A 334 -6.93 -13.79 -14.01
C TYR A 334 -8.04 -14.32 -13.11
N LEU A 335 -7.65 -15.01 -12.04
CA LEU A 335 -8.57 -15.55 -11.05
C LEU A 335 -9.46 -14.46 -10.44
N GLU A 336 -8.92 -13.26 -10.22
CA GLU A 336 -9.71 -12.13 -9.70
C GLU A 336 -10.85 -11.76 -10.64
N VAL A 337 -10.60 -11.65 -11.94
CA VAL A 337 -11.62 -11.27 -12.93
C VAL A 337 -12.66 -12.37 -13.09
N PHE A 338 -12.23 -13.64 -13.11
CA PHE A 338 -13.14 -14.78 -13.13
C PHE A 338 -14.07 -14.81 -11.92
N ALA A 339 -13.55 -14.50 -10.73
CA ALA A 339 -14.35 -14.49 -9.51
C ALA A 339 -15.42 -13.38 -9.52
N TRP A 340 -15.08 -12.20 -10.02
CA TRP A 340 -16.06 -11.13 -10.27
C TRP A 340 -17.12 -11.54 -11.29
N GLU A 341 -16.71 -12.09 -12.43
CA GLU A 341 -17.63 -12.52 -13.48
C GLU A 341 -18.61 -13.58 -12.98
N LEU A 342 -18.13 -14.61 -12.27
CA LEU A 342 -18.99 -15.66 -11.72
C LEU A 342 -19.96 -15.12 -10.67
N MET A 343 -19.49 -14.24 -9.79
CA MET A 343 -20.35 -13.60 -8.79
C MET A 343 -21.47 -12.79 -9.46
N LEU A 344 -21.14 -11.90 -10.41
CA LEU A 344 -22.11 -11.07 -11.10
C LEU A 344 -23.12 -11.90 -11.91
N ASN A 345 -22.69 -13.03 -12.50
CA ASN A 345 -23.58 -13.92 -13.24
C ASN A 345 -24.51 -14.75 -12.33
N LYS A 346 -24.18 -14.88 -11.04
CA LYS A 346 -24.95 -15.68 -10.06
C LYS A 346 -25.85 -14.85 -9.17
N THR A 347 -25.62 -13.55 -9.07
CA THR A 347 -26.46 -12.64 -8.28
C THR A 347 -27.49 -11.97 -9.17
N GLU A 348 -28.67 -11.70 -8.62
CA GLU A 348 -29.79 -11.10 -9.37
C GLU A 348 -29.45 -9.68 -9.85
N THR A 349 -30.01 -9.30 -11.00
CA THR A 349 -29.74 -8.02 -11.66
C THR A 349 -30.20 -6.80 -10.87
N GLU A 350 -31.07 -6.99 -9.86
CA GLU A 350 -31.66 -5.92 -9.05
C GLU A 350 -30.85 -5.54 -7.79
N GLU A 351 -29.77 -6.27 -7.48
CA GLU A 351 -28.83 -5.84 -6.43
C GLU A 351 -28.15 -4.51 -6.84
N GLN A 352 -28.66 -3.39 -6.32
CA GLN A 352 -28.12 -2.05 -6.56
C GLN A 352 -26.62 -1.95 -6.24
N GLU A 353 -26.13 -2.80 -5.33
CA GLU A 353 -24.74 -2.82 -4.86
C GLU A 353 -23.71 -2.94 -6.00
N PHE A 354 -23.99 -3.77 -7.02
CA PHE A 354 -23.04 -4.08 -8.08
C PHE A 354 -23.31 -3.35 -9.40
N GLY A 355 -24.14 -2.30 -9.41
CA GLY A 355 -24.57 -1.63 -10.64
C GLY A 355 -23.42 -1.16 -11.54
N PHE A 356 -22.36 -0.59 -10.95
CA PHE A 356 -21.18 -0.17 -11.71
C PHE A 356 -20.37 -1.35 -12.25
N ALA A 357 -20.17 -2.41 -11.45
CA ALA A 357 -19.47 -3.62 -11.88
C ALA A 357 -20.17 -4.29 -13.07
N ARG A 358 -21.51 -4.40 -13.02
CA ARG A 358 -22.33 -4.92 -14.13
C ARG A 358 -22.23 -4.05 -15.38
N LYS A 359 -22.22 -2.72 -15.22
CA LYS A 359 -21.97 -1.80 -16.34
C LYS A 359 -20.61 -2.06 -16.98
N MET A 360 -19.56 -2.24 -16.16
CA MET A 360 -18.22 -2.55 -16.66
C MET A 360 -18.16 -3.91 -17.33
N GLN A 361 -18.89 -4.92 -16.85
CA GLN A 361 -19.04 -6.21 -17.54
C GLN A 361 -19.69 -6.03 -18.92
N LYS A 362 -20.80 -5.31 -19.02
CA LYS A 362 -21.51 -5.05 -20.28
C LYS A 362 -20.67 -4.26 -21.29
N GLU A 363 -19.91 -3.28 -20.82
CA GLU A 363 -19.04 -2.45 -21.67
C GLU A 363 -17.65 -3.07 -21.88
N GLY A 364 -17.43 -4.27 -21.33
CA GLY A 364 -16.22 -5.04 -21.51
C GLY A 364 -15.00 -4.53 -20.74
N TYR A 365 -15.15 -3.73 -19.67
CA TYR A 365 -14.11 -3.20 -18.78
C TYR A 365 -14.12 -3.83 -17.37
N LEU A 366 -14.76 -4.99 -17.17
CA LEU A 366 -14.79 -5.66 -15.86
C LEU A 366 -13.38 -5.97 -15.32
N ASP A 367 -12.45 -6.29 -16.22
CA ASP A 367 -11.03 -6.48 -15.90
C ASP A 367 -10.42 -5.23 -15.27
N CYS A 368 -10.62 -4.05 -15.86
CA CYS A 368 -10.12 -2.78 -15.34
C CYS A 368 -10.80 -2.42 -14.02
N PHE A 369 -12.10 -2.67 -13.88
CA PHE A 369 -12.80 -2.47 -12.62
C PHE A 369 -12.20 -3.33 -11.50
N ALA A 370 -12.11 -4.64 -11.72
CA ALA A 370 -11.57 -5.59 -10.75
C ALA A 370 -10.11 -5.28 -10.39
N MET A 371 -9.29 -4.93 -11.39
CA MET A 371 -7.84 -4.75 -11.24
C MET A 371 -7.44 -3.36 -10.76
N VAL A 372 -8.22 -2.29 -11.04
CA VAL A 372 -7.85 -0.90 -10.75
C VAL A 372 -8.76 -0.31 -9.67
N SER A 373 -10.07 -0.29 -9.91
CA SER A 373 -11.04 0.27 -8.96
C SER A 373 -11.14 -0.56 -7.68
N MET A 374 -10.99 -1.88 -7.82
CA MET A 374 -11.12 -2.83 -6.72
C MET A 374 -9.78 -3.46 -6.31
N TYR A 375 -8.67 -2.88 -6.75
CA TYR A 375 -7.33 -3.39 -6.46
C TYR A 375 -7.10 -3.69 -4.98
N HIS A 376 -6.44 -4.82 -4.70
CA HIS A 376 -5.93 -5.19 -3.40
C HIS A 376 -4.56 -5.87 -3.57
N ILE A 377 -3.64 -5.63 -2.63
CA ILE A 377 -2.25 -6.07 -2.70
C ILE A 377 -2.06 -7.58 -2.87
N SER A 378 -3.00 -8.37 -2.37
CA SER A 378 -2.95 -9.84 -2.36
C SER A 378 -3.03 -10.49 -3.74
N PHE A 379 -3.39 -9.72 -4.77
CA PHE A 379 -3.33 -10.13 -6.17
C PHE A 379 -2.43 -9.20 -7.01
N SER A 380 -1.47 -8.54 -6.37
CA SER A 380 -0.50 -7.64 -7.02
C SER A 380 0.18 -8.29 -8.24
N ASP A 381 0.52 -9.57 -8.19
CA ASP A 381 1.10 -10.27 -9.33
C ASP A 381 0.16 -10.37 -10.54
N GLN A 382 -1.14 -10.61 -10.32
CA GLN A 382 -2.14 -10.59 -11.40
C GLN A 382 -2.25 -9.19 -11.99
N TYR A 383 -2.26 -8.17 -11.14
CA TYR A 383 -2.31 -6.78 -11.55
C TYR A 383 -1.09 -6.39 -12.38
N ILE A 384 0.12 -6.72 -11.94
CA ILE A 384 1.37 -6.39 -12.63
C ILE A 384 1.39 -7.03 -14.02
N ASP A 385 0.99 -8.30 -14.14
CA ASP A 385 0.88 -8.97 -15.45
C ASP A 385 -0.18 -8.29 -16.35
N PHE A 386 -1.35 -7.96 -15.79
CA PHE A 386 -2.42 -7.26 -16.49
C PHE A 386 -1.98 -5.88 -16.98
N ALA A 387 -1.42 -5.06 -16.11
CA ALA A 387 -1.04 -3.68 -16.39
C ALA A 387 0.11 -3.58 -17.39
N LYS A 388 1.09 -4.50 -17.33
CA LYS A 388 2.17 -4.59 -18.33
C LYS A 388 1.64 -4.85 -19.75
N LYS A 389 0.57 -5.63 -19.88
CA LYS A 389 -0.04 -5.98 -21.17
C LYS A 389 -1.08 -4.97 -21.66
N ASN A 390 -1.66 -4.18 -20.74
CA ASN A 390 -2.83 -3.35 -21.02
C ASN A 390 -2.71 -1.89 -20.50
N PRO A 391 -1.57 -1.19 -20.62
CA PRO A 391 -1.40 0.14 -20.02
C PRO A 391 -2.35 1.19 -20.61
N ASP A 392 -2.53 1.21 -21.94
CA ASP A 392 -3.42 2.16 -22.62
C ASP A 392 -4.89 1.90 -22.31
N ARG A 393 -5.24 0.63 -22.09
CA ARG A 393 -6.58 0.21 -21.68
C ARG A 393 -6.92 0.74 -20.29
N ILE A 394 -5.97 0.64 -19.34
CA ILE A 394 -6.13 1.19 -18.00
C ILE A 394 -6.27 2.71 -18.06
N ARG A 395 -5.44 3.39 -18.87
CA ARG A 395 -5.55 4.85 -19.07
C ARG A 395 -6.93 5.25 -19.59
N LYS A 396 -7.39 4.59 -20.66
CA LYS A 396 -8.72 4.81 -21.23
C LYS A 396 -9.82 4.57 -20.20
N TYR A 397 -9.70 3.53 -19.38
CA TYR A 397 -10.66 3.25 -18.31
C TYR A 397 -10.73 4.40 -17.29
N ILE A 398 -9.58 4.91 -16.84
CA ILE A 398 -9.51 6.05 -15.92
C ILE A 398 -10.15 7.30 -16.53
N ASP A 399 -9.76 7.65 -17.76
CA ASP A 399 -10.25 8.85 -18.45
C ASP A 399 -11.75 8.79 -18.78
N THR A 400 -12.28 7.59 -19.06
CA THR A 400 -13.67 7.42 -19.50
C THR A 400 -14.64 7.25 -18.33
N TYR A 401 -14.22 6.50 -17.30
CA TYR A 401 -15.14 6.03 -16.26
C TYR A 401 -14.86 6.62 -14.89
N LEU A 402 -13.60 6.89 -14.55
CA LEU A 402 -13.25 7.32 -13.21
C LEU A 402 -13.17 8.84 -13.08
N VAL A 403 -12.62 9.53 -14.08
CA VAL A 403 -12.43 10.99 -14.04
C VAL A 403 -13.31 11.66 -15.09
N LYS A 404 -14.38 12.34 -14.65
CA LYS A 404 -15.40 12.94 -15.54
C LYS A 404 -15.53 14.45 -15.40
#